data_AF-A0A1S8XAF2-F1
#
_entry.id   AF-A0A1S8XAF2-F1
#
_cell.length_a   1.000
_cell.length_b   1.000
_cell.length_c   1.000
_cell.angle_alpha   90.00
_cell.angle_beta   90.00
_cell.angle_gamma   90.00
#
_symmetry.space_group_name_H-M   'P 1'
#
loop_
_entity.id
_entity.type
_entity.pdbx_description
1 polymer ?
#
loop_
_entity_poly.entity_id
_entity_poly.type
_entity_poly.pdbx_seq_one_letter_code
_entity_poly.pdbx_strand_id
1 'polypeptide(L)'
;MGQQKTSSNALVLKTDQEGRIRYDELVRQGHSKDRIIYSKFTDLLPKTIDDNDEDLRKPSQDVIEEMRAQIERKVAQKQKERKEEQLQRIAHHAREFRAGLRRPGLQPDEELDADLGLDDREELRRDRARERIRERNLARSNIETKARAQKDKERDISEQIALGLPNPRVNADGEAQFDQRLFNQSRGLDSGFSGGTDDLYNVYDKPWLGDSELASHIYRPRQKDSDAYGTDLDALQKTRRFVPDREFAGADHGRRLDGPVQFERDEEDPFNLSKFLSEAKKAQKRPGENISADVSNRDTTHRKRERRD
;
A
#
# COMPACT_ATOMS: atom_id res chain seq x y z
N MET A 1 -32.97 -41.40 -31.59
CA MET A 1 -33.72 -41.28 -32.87
C MET A 1 -34.78 -40.20 -32.72
N GLY A 2 -34.46 -38.95 -33.05
CA GLY A 2 -35.40 -37.84 -33.00
C GLY A 2 -36.21 -37.78 -34.30
N GLN A 3 -37.52 -38.00 -34.22
CA GLN A 3 -38.43 -37.91 -35.36
C GLN A 3 -38.38 -36.48 -35.95
N GLN A 4 -37.91 -36.36 -37.18
CA GLN A 4 -37.99 -35.12 -37.96
C GLN A 4 -39.45 -34.87 -38.31
N LYS A 5 -40.04 -33.78 -37.78
CA LYS A 5 -41.41 -33.40 -38.13
C LYS A 5 -41.41 -32.85 -39.55
N THR A 6 -41.94 -33.61 -40.49
CA THR A 6 -42.26 -33.14 -41.82
C THR A 6 -43.45 -32.18 -41.72
N SER A 7 -43.26 -30.90 -42.07
CA SER A 7 -44.34 -29.91 -42.07
C SER A 7 -45.17 -30.09 -43.34
N SER A 8 -46.22 -30.89 -43.27
CA SER A 8 -47.21 -30.99 -44.35
C SER A 8 -48.05 -29.71 -44.43
N ASN A 9 -48.38 -29.28 -45.64
CA ASN A 9 -49.18 -28.09 -45.91
C ASN A 9 -50.70 -28.32 -45.75
N ALA A 10 -51.07 -29.39 -45.02
CA ALA A 10 -52.45 -29.83 -44.85
C ALA A 10 -53.03 -29.24 -43.56
N LEU A 11 -54.07 -28.41 -43.69
CA LEU A 11 -54.85 -27.89 -42.58
C LEU A 11 -56.07 -28.78 -42.34
N VAL A 12 -56.38 -29.03 -41.07
CA VAL A 12 -57.60 -29.73 -40.68
C VAL A 12 -58.77 -28.77 -40.82
N LEU A 13 -59.83 -29.17 -41.52
CA LEU A 13 -61.05 -28.38 -41.64
C LEU A 13 -61.71 -28.25 -40.26
N LYS A 14 -61.73 -27.04 -39.71
CA LYS A 14 -62.42 -26.77 -38.44
C LYS A 14 -63.72 -26.04 -38.69
N THR A 15 -64.75 -26.43 -37.95
CA THR A 15 -66.04 -25.75 -37.93
C THR A 15 -66.16 -24.87 -36.68
N ASP A 16 -66.94 -23.79 -36.82
CA ASP A 16 -67.35 -22.92 -35.72
C ASP A 16 -68.43 -23.56 -34.85
N GLN A 17 -68.81 -22.90 -33.75
CA GLN A 17 -69.93 -23.30 -32.88
C GLN A 17 -71.27 -23.42 -33.64
N GLU A 18 -71.38 -22.76 -34.79
CA GLU A 18 -72.53 -22.76 -35.69
C GLU A 18 -72.41 -23.79 -36.84
N GLY A 19 -71.34 -24.60 -36.88
CA GLY A 19 -71.11 -25.59 -37.93
C GLY A 19 -70.58 -25.04 -39.26
N ARG A 20 -70.31 -23.74 -39.36
CA ARG A 20 -69.70 -23.09 -40.54
C ARG A 20 -68.18 -23.32 -40.57
N ILE A 21 -67.58 -23.37 -41.76
CA ILE A 21 -66.13 -23.58 -41.92
C ILE A 21 -65.36 -22.34 -41.43
N ARG A 22 -64.33 -22.53 -40.61
CA ARG A 22 -63.41 -21.48 -40.15
C ARG A 22 -62.36 -21.14 -41.21
N TYR A 23 -62.58 -20.08 -41.98
CA TYR A 23 -61.62 -19.61 -42.99
C TYR A 23 -60.42 -18.85 -42.40
N ASP A 24 -60.55 -18.38 -41.16
CA ASP A 24 -59.55 -17.59 -40.43
C ASP A 24 -58.19 -18.33 -40.32
N GLU A 25 -58.23 -19.65 -40.15
CA GLU A 25 -57.02 -20.48 -40.03
C GLU A 25 -56.24 -20.58 -41.34
N LEU A 26 -56.94 -20.52 -42.47
CA LEU A 26 -56.34 -20.53 -43.79
C LEU A 26 -55.56 -19.23 -44.03
N VAL A 27 -56.14 -18.10 -43.63
CA VAL A 27 -55.51 -16.77 -43.74
C VAL A 27 -54.35 -16.63 -42.75
N ARG A 28 -54.42 -17.30 -41.60
CA ARG A 28 -53.35 -17.30 -40.60
C ARG A 28 -52.15 -18.18 -40.97
N GLN A 29 -52.30 -19.07 -41.94
CA GLN A 29 -51.23 -19.93 -42.41
C GLN A 29 -50.05 -19.08 -42.94
N GLY A 30 -48.88 -19.24 -42.33
CA GLY A 30 -47.68 -18.49 -42.71
C GLY A 30 -47.53 -17.11 -42.05
N HIS A 31 -48.46 -16.72 -41.18
CA HIS A 31 -48.35 -15.50 -40.38
C HIS A 31 -47.95 -15.80 -38.93
N SER A 32 -47.31 -14.82 -38.27
CA SER A 32 -46.98 -14.92 -36.85
C SER A 32 -48.26 -15.04 -36.02
N LYS A 33 -48.17 -15.70 -34.87
CA LYS A 33 -49.33 -15.91 -33.99
C LYS A 33 -49.97 -14.59 -33.54
N ASP A 34 -49.19 -13.51 -33.53
CA ASP A 34 -49.55 -12.18 -33.03
C ASP A 34 -50.07 -11.24 -34.13
N ARG A 35 -50.05 -11.65 -35.40
CA ARG A 35 -50.57 -10.82 -36.50
C ARG A 35 -52.10 -10.80 -36.45
N ILE A 36 -52.66 -9.60 -36.39
CA ILE A 36 -54.11 -9.38 -36.43
C ILE A 36 -54.61 -9.67 -37.85
N ILE A 37 -55.63 -10.53 -37.95
CA ILE A 37 -56.25 -10.94 -39.21
C ILE A 37 -57.74 -10.65 -39.10
N TYR A 38 -58.25 -9.88 -40.05
CA TYR A 38 -59.67 -9.59 -40.19
C TYR A 38 -60.25 -10.57 -41.21
N SER A 39 -61.00 -11.56 -40.75
CA SER A 39 -61.58 -12.60 -41.60
C SER A 39 -63.10 -12.50 -41.70
N LYS A 40 -63.74 -11.89 -40.68
CA LYS A 40 -65.18 -11.66 -40.67
C LYS A 40 -65.48 -10.23 -41.10
N PHE A 41 -66.54 -10.06 -41.90
CA PHE A 41 -66.99 -8.74 -42.34
C PHE A 41 -67.29 -7.80 -41.16
N THR A 42 -67.77 -8.35 -40.04
CA THR A 42 -68.01 -7.62 -38.78
C THR A 42 -66.75 -6.98 -38.20
N ASP A 43 -65.56 -7.50 -38.52
CA ASP A 43 -64.30 -6.95 -38.02
C ASP A 43 -63.82 -5.75 -38.82
N LEU A 44 -64.34 -5.57 -40.04
CA LEU A 44 -64.09 -4.41 -40.90
C LEU A 44 -65.06 -3.25 -40.63
N LEU A 45 -66.15 -3.53 -39.92
CA LEU A 45 -67.09 -2.49 -39.53
C LEU A 45 -66.50 -1.66 -38.40
N PRO A 46 -66.67 -0.32 -38.44
CA PRO A 46 -66.27 0.54 -37.34
C PRO A 46 -67.05 0.14 -36.09
N LYS A 47 -66.32 -0.30 -35.06
CA LYS A 47 -66.90 -0.54 -33.74
C LYS A 47 -67.10 0.82 -33.06
N THR A 48 -68.31 1.07 -32.58
CA THR A 48 -68.57 2.20 -31.70
C THR A 48 -67.87 1.93 -30.38
N ILE A 49 -66.99 2.84 -29.97
CA ILE A 49 -66.33 2.77 -28.67
C ILE A 49 -67.31 3.40 -27.69
N ASP A 50 -67.88 2.59 -26.81
CA ASP A 50 -68.65 3.11 -25.69
C ASP A 50 -67.68 3.44 -24.56
N ASP A 51 -67.84 4.60 -23.92
CA ASP A 51 -66.98 5.01 -22.79
C ASP A 51 -67.02 4.03 -21.60
N ASN A 52 -67.94 3.06 -21.62
CA ASN A 52 -68.09 2.02 -20.61
C ASN A 52 -67.50 0.65 -20.98
N ASP A 53 -66.90 0.49 -22.16
CA ASP A 53 -66.33 -0.78 -22.64
C ASP A 53 -65.22 -1.28 -21.69
N GLU A 54 -65.45 -2.41 -21.02
CA GLU A 54 -64.54 -2.95 -20.00
C GLU A 54 -63.15 -3.28 -20.55
N ASP A 55 -63.06 -3.70 -21.82
CA ASP A 55 -61.82 -4.08 -22.49
C ASP A 55 -60.90 -2.88 -22.79
N LEU A 56 -61.47 -1.67 -22.86
CA LEU A 56 -60.75 -0.42 -23.16
C LEU A 56 -60.47 0.40 -21.90
N ARG A 57 -60.95 -0.05 -20.73
CA ARG A 57 -60.64 0.61 -19.46
C ARG A 57 -59.14 0.54 -19.21
N LYS A 58 -58.55 1.70 -18.90
CA LYS A 58 -57.18 1.75 -18.40
C LYS A 58 -57.09 0.81 -17.19
N PRO A 59 -56.16 -0.17 -17.18
CA PRO A 59 -55.97 -1.04 -16.02
C PRO A 59 -55.81 -0.20 -14.75
N SER A 60 -56.25 -0.72 -13.61
CA SER A 60 -56.09 0.00 -12.35
C SER A 60 -54.62 0.31 -12.09
N GLN A 61 -54.37 1.41 -11.37
CA GLN A 61 -53.02 1.88 -11.09
C GLN A 61 -52.15 0.78 -10.44
N ASP A 62 -52.76 0.00 -9.54
CA ASP A 62 -52.11 -1.13 -8.87
C ASP A 62 -51.65 -2.21 -9.86
N VAL A 63 -52.47 -2.56 -10.84
CA VAL A 63 -52.12 -3.57 -11.87
C VAL A 63 -50.96 -3.08 -12.74
N ILE A 64 -50.90 -1.78 -13.04
CA ILE A 64 -49.81 -1.18 -13.82
C ILE A 64 -48.50 -1.23 -13.02
N GLU A 65 -48.56 -0.91 -11.73
CA GLU A 65 -47.40 -0.93 -10.85
C GLU A 65 -46.89 -2.36 -10.60
N GLU A 66 -47.79 -3.32 -10.39
CA GLU A 66 -47.45 -4.74 -10.30
C GLU A 66 -46.81 -5.25 -11.59
N MET A 67 -47.37 -4.93 -12.76
CA MET A 67 -46.81 -5.33 -14.05
C MET A 67 -45.41 -4.74 -14.26
N ARG A 68 -45.22 -3.46 -13.92
CA ARG A 68 -43.90 -2.81 -13.98
C ARG A 68 -42.89 -3.47 -13.04
N ALA A 69 -43.29 -3.74 -11.80
CA ALA A 69 -42.44 -4.42 -10.83
C ALA A 69 -42.07 -5.84 -11.28
N GLN A 70 -42.99 -6.58 -11.90
CA GLN A 70 -42.70 -7.90 -12.47
C GLN A 70 -41.72 -7.83 -13.64
N ILE A 71 -41.89 -6.85 -14.54
CA ILE A 71 -40.97 -6.63 -15.67
C ILE A 71 -39.58 -6.25 -15.15
N GLU A 72 -39.51 -5.33 -14.19
CA GLU A 72 -38.25 -4.90 -13.59
C GLU A 72 -37.53 -6.07 -12.92
N ARG A 73 -38.24 -6.90 -12.15
CA ARG A 73 -37.68 -8.13 -11.56
C ARG A 73 -37.14 -9.09 -12.62
N LYS A 74 -37.89 -9.32 -13.71
CA LYS A 74 -37.44 -10.17 -14.83
C LYS A 74 -36.20 -9.60 -15.52
N VAL A 75 -36.15 -8.29 -15.74
CA VAL A 75 -34.99 -7.62 -16.35
C VAL A 75 -33.77 -7.72 -15.42
N ALA A 76 -33.94 -7.46 -14.13
CA ALA A 76 -32.89 -7.59 -13.13
C ALA A 76 -32.36 -9.03 -13.04
N GLN A 77 -33.24 -10.03 -13.08
CA GLN A 77 -32.85 -11.44 -13.07
C GLN A 77 -32.04 -11.80 -14.33
N LYS A 78 -32.50 -11.39 -15.51
CA LYS A 78 -31.79 -11.61 -16.78
C LYS A 78 -30.43 -10.91 -16.84
N GLN A 79 -30.32 -9.73 -16.24
CA GLN A 79 -29.03 -9.03 -16.12
C GLN A 79 -28.06 -9.75 -15.16
N LYS A 80 -28.57 -10.30 -14.04
CA LYS A 80 -27.77 -11.11 -13.12
C LYS A 80 -27.29 -12.40 -13.78
N GLU A 81 -28.17 -13.12 -14.47
CA GLU A 81 -27.85 -14.34 -15.22
C GLU A 81 -26.77 -14.07 -16.27
N ARG A 82 -26.90 -13.00 -17.08
CA ARG A 82 -25.85 -12.62 -18.05
C ARG A 82 -24.50 -12.33 -17.40
N LYS A 83 -24.48 -11.64 -16.27
CA LYS A 83 -23.24 -11.38 -15.52
C LYS A 83 -22.66 -12.67 -14.95
N GLU A 84 -23.51 -13.56 -14.45
CA GLU A 84 -23.11 -14.86 -13.95
C GLU A 84 -22.52 -15.73 -15.06
N GLU A 85 -23.17 -15.84 -16.23
CA GLU A 85 -22.63 -16.55 -17.40
C GLU A 85 -21.29 -16.00 -17.86
N GLN A 86 -21.13 -14.67 -17.90
CA GLN A 86 -19.86 -14.02 -18.23
C GLN A 86 -18.76 -14.41 -17.23
N LEU A 87 -19.06 -14.36 -15.93
CA LEU A 87 -18.14 -14.77 -14.88
C LEU A 87 -17.85 -16.27 -14.92
N GLN A 88 -18.85 -17.10 -15.22
CA GLN A 88 -18.69 -18.55 -15.38
C GLN A 88 -17.80 -18.87 -16.57
N ARG A 89 -17.94 -18.18 -17.72
CA ARG A 89 -17.04 -18.34 -18.88
C ARG A 89 -15.62 -17.94 -18.55
N ILE A 90 -15.41 -16.81 -17.87
CA ILE A 90 -14.08 -16.38 -17.43
C ILE A 90 -13.49 -17.39 -16.44
N ALA A 91 -14.29 -17.91 -15.52
CA ALA A 91 -13.87 -18.93 -14.56
C ALA A 91 -13.57 -20.27 -15.23
N HIS A 92 -14.36 -20.68 -16.23
CA HIS A 92 -14.11 -21.87 -17.04
C HIS A 92 -12.82 -21.73 -17.82
N HIS A 93 -12.63 -20.61 -18.52
CA HIS A 93 -11.40 -20.32 -19.25
C HIS A 93 -10.18 -20.25 -18.32
N ALA A 94 -10.31 -19.65 -17.14
CA ALA A 94 -9.26 -19.64 -16.12
C ALA A 94 -8.98 -21.05 -15.55
N ARG A 95 -10.00 -21.90 -15.41
CA ARG A 95 -9.85 -23.30 -14.99
C ARG A 95 -9.22 -24.14 -16.10
N GLU A 96 -9.58 -23.96 -17.36
CA GLU A 96 -8.96 -24.62 -18.50
C GLU A 96 -7.50 -24.19 -18.66
N PHE A 97 -7.21 -22.91 -18.53
CA PHE A 97 -5.84 -22.40 -18.53
C PHE A 97 -5.03 -22.95 -17.33
N ARG A 98 -5.68 -23.15 -16.17
CA ARG A 98 -5.07 -23.78 -14.99
C ARG A 98 -4.98 -25.31 -15.09
N ALA A 99 -5.90 -25.96 -15.80
CA ALA A 99 -6.00 -27.41 -15.98
C ALA A 99 -5.24 -27.92 -17.20
N GLY A 100 -4.90 -27.04 -18.15
CA GLY A 100 -3.98 -27.28 -19.26
C GLY A 100 -2.53 -27.55 -18.81
N LEU A 101 -2.27 -27.46 -17.51
CA LEU A 101 -1.09 -27.98 -16.83
C LEU A 101 -1.42 -29.25 -16.01
N ARG A 102 -2.06 -30.26 -16.63
CA ARG A 102 -2.18 -31.61 -16.03
C ARG A 102 -1.53 -32.71 -16.88
N ARG A 103 -0.28 -32.96 -16.46
CA ARG A 103 0.50 -34.22 -16.33
C ARG A 103 0.86 -35.09 -17.55
N PRO A 104 2.13 -35.58 -17.59
CA PRO A 104 2.70 -36.38 -18.67
C PRO A 104 2.20 -37.82 -18.60
N GLY A 105 1.92 -38.44 -19.76
CA GLY A 105 1.66 -39.88 -19.81
C GLY A 105 0.66 -40.37 -20.86
N LEU A 106 0.43 -39.66 -21.96
CA LEU A 106 -0.31 -40.20 -23.10
C LEU A 106 0.52 -39.99 -24.37
N GLN A 107 1.02 -41.09 -24.92
CA GLN A 107 1.71 -41.14 -26.21
C GLN A 107 0.70 -40.85 -27.32
N PRO A 108 1.10 -40.04 -28.32
CA PRO A 108 0.82 -40.37 -29.70
C PRO A 108 2.16 -40.57 -30.42
N ASP A 109 2.31 -41.77 -30.96
CA ASP A 109 3.36 -42.11 -31.90
C ASP A 109 3.26 -41.26 -33.18
N GLU A 110 4.38 -41.26 -33.91
CA GLU A 110 4.57 -40.88 -35.32
C GLU A 110 4.85 -39.41 -35.65
N GLU A 111 6.15 -39.18 -35.94
CA GLU A 111 6.64 -38.54 -37.17
C GLU A 111 5.89 -37.27 -37.63
N LEU A 112 6.36 -36.09 -37.22
CA LEU A 112 6.30 -34.87 -38.05
C LEU A 112 7.30 -33.80 -37.58
N ASP A 113 8.37 -33.69 -38.36
CA ASP A 113 9.18 -32.52 -38.71
C ASP A 113 10.06 -31.77 -37.68
N ALA A 114 11.33 -31.67 -38.05
CA ALA A 114 12.49 -31.32 -37.25
C ALA A 114 12.77 -29.81 -37.09
N ASP A 115 11.74 -28.94 -37.05
CA ASP A 115 11.93 -27.47 -36.98
C ASP A 115 11.29 -26.77 -35.75
N LEU A 116 10.60 -27.52 -34.86
CA LEU A 116 9.97 -26.96 -33.65
C LEU A 116 10.87 -27.01 -32.38
N GLY A 117 11.91 -27.85 -32.38
CA GLY A 117 12.69 -28.15 -31.17
C GLY A 117 13.62 -27.04 -30.66
N LEU A 118 13.88 -25.99 -31.44
CA LEU A 118 14.69 -24.84 -31.01
C LEU A 118 13.87 -23.84 -30.22
N ASP A 119 12.67 -23.52 -30.70
CA ASP A 119 11.72 -22.65 -30.00
C ASP A 119 11.26 -23.32 -28.70
N ASP A 120 10.99 -24.62 -28.71
CA ASP A 120 10.66 -25.40 -27.51
C ASP A 120 11.78 -25.34 -26.44
N ARG A 121 13.04 -25.33 -26.87
CA ARG A 121 14.20 -25.29 -25.97
C ARG A 121 14.46 -23.88 -25.43
N GLU A 122 14.23 -22.85 -26.25
CA GLU A 122 14.29 -21.44 -25.86
C GLU A 122 13.13 -21.10 -24.90
N GLU A 123 11.94 -21.63 -25.16
CA GLU A 123 10.78 -21.56 -24.27
C GLU A 123 11.05 -22.28 -22.96
N LEU A 124 11.65 -23.48 -22.96
CA LEU A 124 12.01 -24.17 -21.72
C LEU A 124 12.98 -23.37 -20.84
N ARG A 125 13.94 -22.66 -21.46
CA ARG A 125 14.85 -21.76 -20.72
C ARG A 125 14.10 -20.55 -20.16
N ARG A 126 13.22 -19.94 -20.95
CA ARG A 126 12.39 -18.79 -20.54
C ARG A 126 11.39 -19.17 -19.46
N ASP A 127 10.78 -20.34 -19.54
CA ASP A 127 9.84 -20.85 -18.56
C ASP A 127 10.54 -21.18 -17.25
N ARG A 128 11.71 -21.82 -17.28
CA ARG A 128 12.50 -22.04 -16.06
C ARG A 128 13.01 -20.72 -15.44
N ALA A 129 13.24 -19.69 -16.24
CA ALA A 129 13.56 -18.36 -15.75
C ALA A 129 12.34 -17.65 -15.13
N ARG A 130 11.19 -17.68 -15.82
CA ARG A 130 9.91 -17.14 -15.34
C ARG A 130 9.44 -17.88 -14.08
N GLU A 131 9.65 -19.18 -14.00
CA GLU A 131 9.30 -20.02 -12.86
C GLU A 131 10.17 -19.69 -11.65
N ARG A 132 11.49 -19.57 -11.79
CA ARG A 132 12.36 -19.08 -10.70
C ARG A 132 12.00 -17.67 -10.24
N ILE A 133 11.61 -16.78 -11.15
CA ILE A 133 11.15 -15.43 -10.79
C ILE A 133 9.81 -15.50 -10.06
N ARG A 134 8.86 -16.30 -10.55
CA ARG A 134 7.54 -16.49 -9.95
C ARG A 134 7.68 -17.16 -8.58
N GLU A 135 8.52 -18.18 -8.44
CA GLU A 135 8.84 -18.88 -7.19
C GLU A 135 9.55 -17.97 -6.19
N ARG A 136 10.53 -17.18 -6.62
CA ARG A 136 11.15 -16.15 -5.76
C ARG A 136 10.13 -15.11 -5.31
N ASN A 137 9.19 -14.72 -6.17
CA ASN A 137 8.10 -13.80 -5.82
C ASN A 137 7.03 -14.49 -4.96
N LEU A 138 6.81 -15.80 -5.10
CA LEU A 138 5.90 -16.61 -4.29
C LEU A 138 6.48 -16.83 -2.89
N ALA A 139 7.76 -17.18 -2.79
CA ALA A 139 8.48 -17.32 -1.53
C ALA A 139 8.60 -15.98 -0.80
N ARG A 140 8.66 -14.86 -1.54
CA ARG A 140 8.58 -13.50 -0.97
C ARG A 140 7.16 -13.05 -0.67
N SER A 141 6.16 -13.57 -1.38
CA SER A 141 4.77 -13.28 -1.10
C SER A 141 4.22 -14.34 -0.17
N ASN A 142 4.27 -14.03 1.11
CA ASN A 142 3.40 -14.42 2.21
C ASN A 142 2.02 -15.03 1.85
N ILE A 143 1.97 -16.09 1.05
CA ILE A 143 0.75 -16.69 0.49
C ILE A 143 0.10 -17.60 1.51
N GLU A 144 0.91 -18.30 2.31
CA GLU A 144 0.40 -19.06 3.45
C GLU A 144 -0.20 -18.13 4.51
N THR A 145 0.45 -17.00 4.80
CA THR A 145 -0.09 -16.01 5.74
C THR A 145 -1.30 -15.27 5.16
N LYS A 146 -1.36 -15.05 3.84
CA LYS A 146 -2.54 -14.49 3.16
C LYS A 146 -3.70 -15.48 3.14
N ALA A 147 -3.44 -16.77 2.92
CA ALA A 147 -4.46 -17.81 2.98
C ALA A 147 -5.01 -18.00 4.40
N ARG A 148 -4.15 -17.95 5.42
CA ARG A 148 -4.58 -17.92 6.83
C ARG A 148 -5.41 -16.67 7.14
N ALA A 149 -4.95 -15.49 6.75
CA ALA A 149 -5.68 -14.23 6.94
C ALA A 149 -7.03 -14.21 6.20
N GLN A 150 -7.12 -14.85 5.04
CA GLN A 150 -8.38 -14.98 4.29
C GLN A 150 -9.34 -15.95 5.00
N LYS A 151 -8.84 -17.08 5.51
CA LYS A 151 -9.63 -18.03 6.31
C LYS A 151 -10.12 -17.42 7.62
N ASP A 152 -9.30 -16.61 8.28
CA ASP A 152 -9.69 -15.89 9.51
C ASP A 152 -10.77 -14.82 9.24
N LYS A 153 -10.74 -14.21 8.05
CA LYS A 153 -11.74 -13.22 7.58
C LYS A 153 -13.11 -13.85 7.25
N GLU A 154 -13.12 -15.13 6.88
CA GLU A 154 -14.34 -15.90 6.58
C GLU A 154 -14.97 -16.54 7.83
N ARG A 155 -14.34 -16.46 9.01
CA ARG A 155 -14.93 -16.95 10.26
C ARG A 155 -16.12 -16.12 10.69
N ASP A 156 -17.15 -16.79 11.20
CA ASP A 156 -18.33 -16.14 11.74
C ASP A 156 -17.98 -15.28 12.96
N ILE A 157 -18.73 -14.20 13.16
CA ILE A 157 -18.46 -13.18 14.18
C ILE A 157 -18.41 -13.79 15.59
N SER A 158 -19.23 -14.82 15.85
CA SER A 158 -19.23 -15.56 17.12
C SER A 158 -17.96 -16.40 17.33
N GLU A 159 -17.42 -17.02 16.28
CA GLU A 159 -16.15 -17.76 16.34
C GLU A 159 -14.95 -16.82 16.46
N GLN A 160 -14.99 -15.66 15.81
CA GLN A 160 -13.97 -14.62 15.95
C GLN A 160 -13.91 -14.08 17.39
N ILE A 161 -15.07 -13.86 18.02
CA ILE A 161 -15.16 -13.43 19.43
C ILE A 161 -14.65 -14.52 20.37
N ALA A 162 -15.03 -15.79 20.15
CA ALA A 162 -14.57 -16.92 20.97
C ALA A 162 -13.05 -17.17 20.86
N LEU A 163 -12.46 -16.86 19.71
CA LEU A 163 -11.01 -16.95 19.48
C LEU A 163 -10.25 -15.67 19.86
N GLY A 164 -10.94 -14.63 20.34
CA GLY A 164 -10.33 -13.35 20.74
C GLY A 164 -9.71 -12.55 19.58
N LEU A 165 -10.14 -12.79 18.34
CA LEU A 165 -9.65 -12.05 17.17
C LEU A 165 -10.29 -10.64 17.14
N PRO A 166 -9.49 -9.56 17.05
CA PRO A 166 -10.02 -8.21 17.01
C PRO A 166 -10.81 -7.96 15.73
N ASN A 167 -12.01 -7.40 15.85
CA ASN A 167 -12.88 -7.11 14.70
C ASN A 167 -12.25 -6.03 13.80
N PRO A 168 -11.83 -6.36 12.56
CA PRO A 168 -11.17 -5.40 11.68
C PRO A 168 -12.12 -4.32 11.16
N ARG A 169 -13.44 -4.49 11.32
CA ARG A 169 -14.45 -3.53 10.85
C ARG A 169 -14.59 -2.30 11.73
N VAL A 170 -13.99 -2.28 12.92
CA VAL A 170 -14.09 -1.13 13.85
C VAL A 170 -13.26 0.07 13.37
N ASN A 171 -12.32 -0.13 12.43
CA ASN A 171 -11.47 0.94 11.87
C ASN A 171 -11.78 1.26 10.39
N ALA A 172 -12.97 0.91 9.90
CA ALA A 172 -13.36 1.15 8.51
C ALA A 172 -13.83 2.59 8.22
N ASP A 173 -13.87 3.46 9.25
CA ASP A 173 -14.19 4.87 9.09
C ASP A 173 -12.96 5.67 8.62
N GLY A 174 -12.77 5.65 7.31
CA GLY A 174 -12.48 6.85 6.50
C GLY A 174 -11.08 7.44 6.47
N GLU A 175 -10.21 7.25 7.46
CA GLU A 175 -8.87 7.84 7.42
C GLU A 175 -7.78 6.77 7.25
N ALA A 176 -6.94 6.96 6.23
CA ALA A 176 -5.78 6.09 6.00
C ALA A 176 -4.92 6.09 7.27
N GLN A 177 -4.84 4.95 7.94
CA GLN A 177 -3.97 4.80 9.10
C GLN A 177 -2.51 4.98 8.63
N PHE A 178 -1.96 6.15 8.90
CA PHE A 178 -0.58 6.46 8.58
C PHE A 178 0.34 5.85 9.66
N ASP A 179 1.48 5.30 9.23
CA ASP A 179 2.49 4.76 10.13
C ASP A 179 3.09 5.91 10.97
N GLN A 180 2.93 5.85 12.29
CA GLN A 180 3.45 6.87 13.22
C GLN A 180 4.96 7.08 13.07
N ARG A 181 5.71 6.06 12.65
CA ARG A 181 7.15 6.19 12.37
C ARG A 181 7.46 7.12 11.21
N LEU A 182 6.50 7.39 10.33
CA LEU A 182 6.67 8.34 9.22
C LEU A 182 6.48 9.79 9.68
N PHE A 183 5.58 10.05 10.63
CA PHE A 183 5.36 11.40 11.16
C PHE A 183 6.43 11.87 12.14
N ASN A 184 7.15 10.93 12.75
CA ASN A 184 8.26 11.25 13.64
C ASN A 184 9.59 11.48 12.88
N GLN A 185 9.57 11.52 11.55
CA GLN A 185 10.74 11.84 10.73
C GLN A 185 10.71 13.32 10.36
N SER A 186 11.55 14.15 11.00
CA SER A 186 11.72 15.58 10.69
C SER A 186 12.43 15.87 9.35
N ARG A 187 12.67 14.83 8.53
CA ARG A 187 13.59 14.79 7.39
C ARG A 187 13.17 15.63 6.18
N GLY A 188 12.10 16.43 6.28
CA GLY A 188 11.59 17.29 5.21
C GLY A 188 11.44 18.77 5.59
N LEU A 189 11.65 19.14 6.86
CA LEU A 189 11.58 20.54 7.29
C LEU A 189 12.96 21.22 7.34
N ASP A 190 14.02 20.44 7.53
CA ASP A 190 15.38 20.93 7.78
C ASP A 190 16.25 21.04 6.51
N SER A 191 15.96 20.25 5.47
CA SER A 191 16.65 20.28 4.17
C SER A 191 16.00 21.25 3.17
N GLY A 192 15.23 22.23 3.66
CA GLY A 192 14.50 23.18 2.83
C GLY A 192 15.44 24.18 2.15
N PHE A 193 15.24 24.38 0.84
CA PHE A 193 15.91 25.39 0.03
C PHE A 193 15.88 26.76 0.73
N SER A 194 17.02 27.17 1.31
CA SER A 194 17.20 28.43 2.02
C SER A 194 17.36 29.62 1.07
N GLY A 195 16.41 29.81 0.15
CA GLY A 195 16.22 31.08 -0.58
C GLY A 195 17.41 31.61 -1.40
N GLY A 196 18.35 30.75 -1.81
CA GLY A 196 19.48 31.15 -2.68
C GLY A 196 20.61 31.84 -1.93
N THR A 197 20.69 31.69 -0.61
CA THR A 197 21.87 32.10 0.17
C THR A 197 23.02 31.15 -0.16
N ASP A 198 23.88 31.54 -1.10
CA ASP A 198 25.06 30.77 -1.56
C ASP A 198 26.03 30.43 -0.41
N ASP A 199 25.98 31.20 0.68
CA ASP A 199 26.83 31.01 1.86
C ASP A 199 26.46 29.80 2.73
N LEU A 200 25.30 29.17 2.52
CA LEU A 200 24.79 28.14 3.44
C LEU A 200 25.31 26.72 3.21
N TYR A 201 26.11 26.45 2.17
CA TYR A 201 26.82 25.17 1.89
C TYR A 201 26.07 23.85 2.17
N ASN A 202 24.73 23.86 2.20
CA ASN A 202 23.88 22.70 2.49
C ASN A 202 23.54 21.95 1.19
N VAL A 203 24.56 21.63 0.39
CA VAL A 203 24.40 20.92 -0.90
C VAL A 203 24.04 19.44 -0.69
N TYR A 204 24.33 18.89 0.48
CA TYR A 204 24.11 17.49 0.81
C TYR A 204 23.22 17.32 2.03
N ASP A 205 22.25 16.42 1.92
CA ASP A 205 21.32 16.04 3.00
C ASP A 205 21.97 15.24 4.13
N LYS A 206 23.22 14.77 3.92
CA LYS A 206 23.96 13.94 4.87
C LYS A 206 25.41 14.39 4.94
N PRO A 207 26.01 14.47 6.14
CA PRO A 207 27.45 14.67 6.25
C PRO A 207 28.19 13.47 5.64
N TRP A 208 29.37 13.72 5.09
CA TRP A 208 30.21 12.66 4.51
C TRP A 208 30.61 11.63 5.58
N LEU A 209 31.01 12.09 6.77
CA LEU A 209 31.31 11.22 7.90
C LEU A 209 30.07 11.04 8.77
N GLY A 210 29.73 9.77 9.06
CA GLY A 210 28.67 9.39 9.99
C GLY A 210 29.06 9.61 11.46
N ASP A 211 29.76 10.69 11.79
CA ASP A 211 30.32 10.95 13.12
C ASP A 211 29.24 11.01 14.21
N SER A 212 28.00 11.35 13.85
CA SER A 212 26.85 11.29 14.75
C SER A 212 26.50 9.86 15.18
N GLU A 213 26.60 8.88 14.27
CA GLU A 213 26.36 7.47 14.58
C GLU A 213 27.58 6.84 15.26
N LEU A 214 28.78 7.15 14.78
CA LEU A 214 30.03 6.67 15.38
C LEU A 214 30.21 7.18 16.80
N ALA A 215 29.92 8.45 17.11
CA ALA A 215 30.03 9.00 18.46
C ALA A 215 29.08 8.30 19.47
N SER A 216 27.96 7.76 18.99
CA SER A 216 27.05 6.94 19.81
C SER A 216 27.52 5.48 19.98
N HIS A 217 28.44 5.04 19.12
CA HIS A 217 29.08 3.72 19.14
C HIS A 217 30.50 3.74 19.72
N ILE A 218 31.08 4.92 19.98
CA ILE A 218 32.25 5.06 20.84
C ILE A 218 31.80 4.66 22.24
N TYR A 219 32.38 3.56 22.74
CA TYR A 219 32.01 2.97 24.02
C TYR A 219 32.07 4.03 25.14
N ARG A 220 30.89 4.40 25.64
CA ARG A 220 30.72 5.29 26.77
C ARG A 220 29.96 4.52 27.84
N PRO A 221 30.64 4.03 28.89
CA PRO A 221 30.00 3.18 29.89
C PRO A 221 28.83 3.92 30.54
N ARG A 222 27.66 3.27 30.56
CA ARG A 222 26.45 3.83 31.17
C ARG A 222 26.29 3.23 32.56
N GLN A 223 25.88 4.04 33.53
CA GLN A 223 25.71 3.63 34.94
C GLN A 223 24.70 2.47 35.14
N LYS A 224 23.91 2.11 34.13
CA LYS A 224 22.92 1.02 34.16
C LYS A 224 23.42 -0.31 33.57
N ASP A 225 24.68 -0.39 33.14
CA ASP A 225 25.28 -1.65 32.68
C ASP A 225 25.71 -2.58 33.84
N SER A 226 25.34 -2.25 35.08
CA SER A 226 25.61 -3.05 36.30
C SER A 226 25.07 -4.48 36.20
N ASP A 227 23.95 -4.65 35.51
CA ASP A 227 23.24 -5.93 35.43
C ASP A 227 23.89 -6.87 34.40
N ALA A 228 24.61 -6.33 33.42
CA ALA A 228 25.29 -7.08 32.38
C ALA A 228 26.72 -7.50 32.77
N TYR A 229 27.42 -6.68 33.56
CA TYR A 229 28.83 -6.91 33.94
C TYR A 229 29.03 -7.20 35.43
N GLY A 230 27.95 -7.23 36.22
CA GLY A 230 27.99 -7.46 37.66
C GLY A 230 28.69 -6.35 38.45
N THR A 231 28.64 -6.44 39.78
CA THR A 231 29.31 -5.50 40.70
C THR A 231 30.84 -5.62 40.69
N ASP A 232 31.38 -6.54 39.86
CA ASP A 232 32.81 -6.86 39.82
C ASP A 232 33.64 -5.74 39.18
N LEU A 233 33.05 -4.91 38.31
CA LEU A 233 33.72 -3.72 37.78
C LEU A 233 33.99 -2.68 38.88
N ASP A 234 33.06 -2.50 39.80
CA ASP A 234 33.19 -1.56 40.90
C ASP A 234 34.22 -2.08 41.94
N ALA A 235 34.33 -3.41 42.08
CA ALA A 235 35.39 -4.06 42.84
C ALA A 235 36.76 -3.92 42.15
N LEU A 236 36.84 -4.16 40.83
CA LEU A 236 38.04 -4.03 40.00
C LEU A 236 38.57 -2.59 39.98
N GLN A 237 37.68 -1.60 39.86
CA GLN A 237 38.02 -0.18 39.89
C GLN A 237 38.58 0.27 41.26
N LYS A 238 38.13 -0.37 42.35
CA LYS A 238 38.64 -0.13 43.70
C LYS A 238 39.88 -0.95 44.04
N THR A 239 40.25 -1.92 43.20
CA THR A 239 41.50 -2.66 43.41
C THR A 239 42.71 -1.81 43.05
N ARG A 240 43.69 -1.73 43.95
CA ARG A 240 44.99 -1.07 43.71
C ARG A 240 45.88 -1.82 42.71
N ARG A 241 45.33 -2.79 41.97
CA ARG A 241 46.04 -3.63 41.00
C ARG A 241 46.48 -2.86 39.76
N PHE A 242 45.84 -1.71 39.48
CA PHE A 242 46.10 -0.86 38.31
C PHE A 242 46.61 0.54 38.66
N VAL A 243 47.17 0.72 39.86
CA VAL A 243 47.87 1.97 40.22
C VAL A 243 49.34 1.81 39.83
N PRO A 244 49.89 2.61 38.91
CA PRO A 244 51.31 2.55 38.57
C PRO A 244 52.19 2.87 39.79
N ASP A 245 53.28 2.13 39.99
CA ASP A 245 54.25 2.39 41.08
C ASP A 245 54.93 3.77 40.95
N ARG A 246 54.89 4.35 39.75
CA ARG A 246 55.39 5.69 39.44
C ARG A 246 54.27 6.50 38.80
N GLU A 247 53.64 7.37 39.58
CA GLU A 247 52.69 8.36 39.08
C GLU A 247 53.45 9.45 38.27
N PHE A 248 52.78 10.02 37.26
CA PHE A 248 53.32 11.14 36.50
C PHE A 248 53.44 12.36 37.42
N ALA A 249 54.56 13.09 37.36
CA ALA A 249 54.74 14.31 38.15
C ALA A 249 53.58 15.30 37.83
N GLY A 250 52.84 15.73 38.84
CA GLY A 250 51.64 16.58 38.68
C GLY A 250 50.30 15.85 38.84
N ALA A 251 50.29 14.51 38.97
CA ALA A 251 49.07 13.73 39.21
C ALA A 251 48.73 13.54 40.71
N ASP A 252 49.00 14.53 41.57
CA ASP A 252 48.64 14.47 42.99
C ASP A 252 47.12 14.52 43.19
N HIS A 253 46.51 13.39 43.55
CA HIS A 253 45.06 13.24 43.73
C HIS A 253 44.50 14.03 44.94
N GLY A 254 45.39 14.64 45.75
CA GLY A 254 45.03 15.50 46.89
C GLY A 254 44.86 16.99 46.53
N ARG A 255 45.26 17.42 45.34
CA ARG A 255 45.13 18.82 44.91
C ARG A 255 43.78 19.03 44.22
N ARG A 256 42.89 19.77 44.89
CA ARG A 256 41.63 20.23 44.30
C ARG A 256 41.96 21.24 43.19
N LEU A 257 41.83 20.83 41.94
CA LEU A 257 41.94 21.69 40.76
C LEU A 257 40.66 22.53 40.63
N ASP A 258 40.51 23.55 41.46
CA ASP A 258 39.50 24.58 41.28
C ASP A 258 40.21 25.90 40.94
N GLY A 259 40.26 26.18 39.65
CA GLY A 259 40.99 27.30 39.06
C GLY A 259 41.37 27.04 37.60
N PRO A 260 41.63 28.09 36.79
CA PRO A 260 42.17 27.93 35.45
C PRO A 260 43.45 27.09 35.49
N VAL A 261 43.65 26.24 34.49
CA VAL A 261 44.80 25.34 34.36
C VAL A 261 46.08 26.10 34.65
N GLN A 262 46.72 25.77 35.77
CA GLN A 262 48.02 26.29 36.15
C GLN A 262 49.07 25.47 35.40
N PHE A 263 49.79 26.10 34.48
CA PHE A 263 50.95 25.49 33.84
C PHE A 263 52.13 25.55 34.80
N GLU A 264 52.80 24.41 35.01
CA GLU A 264 54.11 24.40 35.65
C GLU A 264 55.06 25.22 34.76
N ARG A 265 55.59 26.31 35.33
CA ARG A 265 56.62 27.11 34.66
C ARG A 265 57.91 26.31 34.80
N ASP A 266 58.20 25.46 33.82
CA ASP A 266 59.55 24.90 33.68
C ASP A 266 60.52 26.09 33.60
N GLU A 267 61.50 26.11 34.52
CA GLU A 267 62.36 27.29 34.78
C GLU A 267 63.27 27.65 33.60
N GLU A 268 63.32 26.82 32.56
CA GLU A 268 64.06 27.08 31.32
C GLU A 268 63.14 26.84 30.13
N ASP A 269 62.43 27.90 29.72
CA ASP A 269 61.66 27.96 28.47
C ASP A 269 62.54 27.54 27.29
N PRO A 270 62.36 26.32 26.73
CA PRO A 270 63.27 25.76 25.74
C PRO A 270 63.26 26.54 24.41
N PHE A 271 62.28 27.43 24.23
CA PHE A 271 62.15 28.29 23.06
C PHE A 271 62.43 29.77 23.36
N ASN A 272 62.79 30.13 24.60
CA ASN A 272 63.03 31.51 25.05
C ASN A 272 61.91 32.50 24.66
N LEU A 273 60.68 32.02 24.45
CA LEU A 273 59.52 32.81 24.02
C LEU A 273 59.11 33.82 25.09
N SER A 274 59.26 33.46 26.35
CA SER A 274 59.05 34.32 27.52
C SER A 274 60.02 35.52 27.53
N LYS A 275 61.29 35.30 27.17
CA LYS A 275 62.29 36.39 27.03
C LYS A 275 61.95 37.28 25.85
N PHE A 276 61.59 36.70 24.70
CA PHE A 276 61.16 37.43 23.51
C PHE A 276 59.90 38.27 23.74
N LEU A 277 58.88 37.72 24.41
CA LEU A 277 57.67 38.47 24.78
C LEU A 277 57.96 39.57 25.80
N SER A 278 58.88 39.34 26.74
CA SER A 278 59.29 40.37 27.69
C SER A 278 60.04 41.52 27.00
N GLU A 279 60.82 41.23 25.97
CA GLU A 279 61.58 42.19 25.17
C GLU A 279 60.68 42.98 24.21
N ALA A 280 59.73 42.31 23.55
CA ALA A 280 58.69 42.94 22.75
C ALA A 280 57.78 43.86 23.59
N LYS A 281 57.51 43.50 24.85
CA LYS A 281 56.74 44.33 25.77
C LYS A 281 57.55 45.50 26.36
N LYS A 282 58.90 45.41 26.34
CA LYS A 282 59.82 46.49 26.73
C LYS A 282 60.13 47.45 25.60
N ALA A 283 59.86 47.08 24.34
CA ALA A 283 60.03 47.97 23.19
C ALA A 283 59.13 49.20 23.35
N GLN A 284 59.76 50.38 23.44
CA GLN A 284 59.05 51.65 23.59
C GLN A 284 58.10 51.89 22.42
N LYS A 285 56.84 52.20 22.75
CA LYS A 285 55.89 52.81 21.81
C LYS A 285 56.55 54.00 21.11
N ARG A 286 56.58 53.98 19.78
CA ARG A 286 56.90 55.15 18.96
C ARG A 286 55.96 56.30 19.34
N PRO A 287 56.45 57.53 19.59
CA PRO A 287 55.58 58.64 19.88
C PRO A 287 54.98 59.13 18.56
N GLY A 288 53.65 59.10 18.42
CA GLY A 288 52.97 59.91 17.41
C GLY A 288 51.91 59.28 16.52
N GLU A 289 51.19 58.23 16.92
CA GLU A 289 49.98 57.84 16.18
C GLU A 289 48.85 57.44 17.14
N ASN A 290 48.03 58.43 17.49
CA ASN A 290 46.66 58.23 17.92
C ASN A 290 45.81 58.15 16.65
N ILE A 291 45.48 56.94 16.19
CA ILE A 291 44.38 56.74 15.24
C ILE A 291 43.25 56.06 16.01
N SER A 292 42.21 56.85 16.25
CA SER A 292 40.92 56.43 16.76
C SER A 292 40.27 55.44 15.78
N ALA A 293 39.97 54.23 16.23
CA ALA A 293 39.00 53.35 15.59
C ALA A 293 37.88 53.09 16.61
N ASP A 294 36.85 53.90 16.47
CA ASP A 294 35.53 53.75 17.06
C ASP A 294 34.88 52.46 16.53
N VAL A 295 34.60 51.51 17.40
CA VAL A 295 33.63 50.43 17.12
C VAL A 295 32.73 50.24 18.34
N SER A 296 31.65 51.01 18.29
CA SER A 296 30.36 50.85 18.94
C SER A 296 30.11 49.57 19.76
N ASN A 297 29.86 49.76 21.05
CA ASN A 297 29.06 48.88 21.90
C ASN A 297 27.66 48.69 21.30
N ARG A 298 27.30 47.45 20.93
CA ARG A 298 25.90 47.02 20.81
C ARG A 298 25.77 45.59 21.32
N ASP A 299 25.85 45.47 22.64
CA ASP A 299 25.53 44.26 23.37
C ASP A 299 23.99 44.10 23.41
N THR A 300 23.47 43.26 22.53
CA THR A 300 22.12 42.73 22.61
C THR A 300 22.22 41.24 22.83
N THR A 301 22.13 40.78 24.09
CA THR A 301 21.28 39.64 24.53
C THR A 301 21.58 39.22 25.97
N HIS A 302 21.05 39.97 26.94
CA HIS A 302 20.74 39.41 28.25
C HIS A 302 19.27 39.67 28.60
N ARG A 303 18.43 38.66 28.36
CA ARG A 303 17.16 38.50 29.07
C ARG A 303 17.07 37.07 29.61
N LYS A 304 17.54 36.92 30.84
CA LYS A 304 17.02 35.89 31.77
C LYS A 304 15.50 36.07 31.86
N ARG A 305 14.74 35.03 31.51
CA ARG A 305 13.37 34.85 31.99
C ARG A 305 13.44 33.82 33.12
N GLU A 306 13.53 34.33 34.34
CA GLU A 306 13.10 33.61 35.53
C GLU A 306 11.56 33.62 35.59
N ARG A 307 10.99 32.52 36.10
CA ARG A 307 9.56 32.36 36.43
C ARG A 307 9.39 32.41 37.94
N ARG A 308 8.27 33.02 38.38
CA ARG A 308 7.55 33.02 39.69
C ARG A 308 7.45 34.41 40.31
N ASP A 309 6.30 34.91 40.78
CA ASP A 309 4.98 34.34 41.09
C ASP A 309 3.82 35.13 40.44
#